data_AF-A0A819CQS8-F1
#
_entry.id   AF-A0A819CQS8-F1
#
_cell.length_a   1.000
_cell.length_b   1.000
_cell.length_c   1.000
_cell.angle_alpha   90.00
_cell.angle_beta   90.00
_cell.angle_gamma   90.00
#
_symmetry.space_group_name_H-M   'P 1'
#
loop_
_entity.id
_entity.type
_entity.pdbx_description
1 polymer ?
#
loop_
_entity_poly.entity_id
_entity_poly.type
_entity_poly.pdbx_seq_one_letter_code
_entity_poly.pdbx_strand_id
1 'polypeptide(L)'
;MALFFIGYLISVTSTIAFIVAILTPKWIYPNNFPVDTNNPTSPSETNYRGIFYVDAGYPNGTCRDWILMYKDSVASCRPTYAIACASLAIIASSLSVILLWLAGAYLYIRRQRLAPLFVTIITLLTFLIFWISAVIWVVMITMNRDVNAKMRRENIGFSTWIAVGASGGYLLAFIAFILYRIALNRRRPLKDPNLNSRRF
;
A
#
# COMPACT_ATOMS: atom_id res chain seq x y z
N MET A 1 -26.33 8.42 -0.75
CA MET A 1 -25.92 7.21 -1.51
C MET A 1 -24.77 7.51 -2.45
N ALA A 2 -24.82 8.59 -3.24
CA ALA A 2 -23.71 9.00 -4.12
C ALA A 2 -22.32 9.02 -3.42
N LEU A 3 -22.20 9.61 -2.22
CA LEU A 3 -20.94 9.64 -1.47
C LEU A 3 -20.35 8.25 -1.17
N PHE A 4 -21.18 7.26 -0.84
CA PHE A 4 -20.71 5.89 -0.57
C PHE A 4 -20.21 5.23 -1.85
N PHE A 5 -20.92 5.44 -2.97
CA PHE A 5 -20.52 4.91 -4.27
C PHE A 5 -19.21 5.53 -4.76
N ILE A 6 -19.02 6.85 -4.58
CA ILE A 6 -17.77 7.53 -4.89
C ILE A 6 -16.63 6.96 -4.02
N GLY A 7 -16.83 6.83 -2.70
CA GLY A 7 -15.83 6.22 -1.82
C GLY A 7 -15.47 4.79 -2.21
N TYR A 8 -16.46 4.01 -2.66
CA TYR A 8 -16.26 2.66 -3.18
C TYR A 8 -15.42 2.65 -4.45
N LEU A 9 -15.75 3.48 -5.46
CA LEU A 9 -14.97 3.55 -6.69
C LEU A 9 -13.52 3.99 -6.44
N ILE A 10 -13.31 4.99 -5.60
CA ILE A 10 -11.97 5.44 -5.19
C ILE A 10 -11.22 4.30 -4.50
N SER A 11 -11.90 3.52 -3.65
CA SER A 11 -11.30 2.35 -3.00
C SER A 11 -10.87 1.31 -4.04
N VAL A 12 -11.72 0.99 -5.03
CA VAL A 12 -11.39 0.03 -6.10
C VAL A 12 -10.16 0.47 -6.88
N THR A 13 -10.12 1.73 -7.34
CA THR A 13 -8.97 2.23 -8.12
C THR A 13 -7.70 2.27 -7.27
N SER A 14 -7.81 2.62 -5.99
CA SER A 14 -6.67 2.65 -5.05
C SER A 14 -6.14 1.25 -4.76
N THR A 15 -7.02 0.25 -4.62
CA THR A 15 -6.64 -1.16 -4.48
C THR A 15 -5.88 -1.66 -5.70
N ILE A 16 -6.38 -1.39 -6.91
CA ILE A 16 -5.70 -1.81 -8.15
C ILE A 16 -4.33 -1.14 -8.26
N ALA A 17 -4.27 0.19 -8.08
CA ALA A 17 -3.02 0.94 -8.12
C ALA A 17 -2.01 0.40 -7.10
N PHE A 18 -2.46 0.07 -5.88
CA PHE A 18 -1.62 -0.50 -4.84
C PHE A 18 -1.08 -1.87 -5.21
N ILE A 19 -1.92 -2.80 -5.68
CA ILE A 19 -1.48 -4.13 -6.11
C ILE A 19 -0.47 -4.03 -7.26
N VAL A 20 -0.72 -3.15 -8.23
CA VAL A 20 0.23 -2.89 -9.33
C VAL A 20 1.55 -2.34 -8.79
N ALA A 21 1.52 -1.40 -7.84
CA ALA A 21 2.72 -0.83 -7.25
C ALA A 21 3.57 -1.91 -6.56
N ILE A 22 2.98 -2.75 -5.71
CA ILE A 22 3.76 -3.76 -4.95
C ILE A 22 4.32 -4.88 -5.83
N LEU A 23 3.61 -5.26 -6.90
CA LEU A 23 4.05 -6.30 -7.83
C LEU A 23 5.10 -5.79 -8.82
N THR A 24 5.09 -4.49 -9.12
CA THR A 24 6.04 -3.90 -10.07
C THR A 24 7.37 -3.64 -9.36
N PRO A 25 8.48 -4.27 -9.77
CA PRO A 25 9.73 -4.23 -9.02
C PRO A 25 10.54 -2.93 -9.21
N LYS A 26 9.89 -1.85 -9.65
CA LYS A 26 10.47 -0.54 -10.00
C LYS A 26 10.24 0.49 -8.90
N TRP A 27 10.54 0.14 -7.65
CA TRP A 27 10.40 1.07 -6.52
C TRP A 27 11.61 2.00 -6.39
N ILE A 28 12.79 1.52 -6.71
CA ILE A 28 14.04 2.28 -6.71
C ILE A 28 14.84 1.90 -7.93
N TYR A 29 15.40 2.91 -8.59
CA TYR A 29 16.46 2.74 -9.58
C TYR A 29 17.77 3.21 -8.94
N PRO A 30 18.71 2.31 -8.61
CA PRO A 30 20.07 2.74 -8.30
C PRO A 30 20.63 3.42 -9.56
N ASN A 31 21.03 4.70 -9.48
CA ASN A 31 21.71 5.31 -10.62
C ASN A 31 23.01 4.56 -10.85
N ASN A 32 23.11 3.97 -12.03
CA ASN A 32 24.29 3.52 -12.75
C ASN A 32 25.52 3.26 -11.86
N PHE A 33 25.87 1.98 -11.65
CA PHE A 33 27.28 1.65 -11.67
C PHE A 33 27.87 2.18 -12.99
N PRO A 34 29.13 2.66 -13.01
CA PRO A 34 29.72 3.17 -14.24
C PRO A 34 29.60 2.09 -15.32
N VAL A 35 28.96 2.45 -16.44
CA VAL A 35 28.98 1.64 -17.65
C VAL A 35 30.44 1.56 -18.05
N ASP A 36 31.05 0.38 -17.89
CA ASP A 36 32.39 0.14 -18.36
C ASP A 36 32.36 0.24 -19.89
N THR A 37 32.80 1.39 -20.42
CA THR A 37 32.71 1.73 -21.86
C THR A 37 33.55 0.81 -22.75
N ASN A 38 34.34 -0.08 -22.15
CA ASN A 38 35.26 -0.96 -22.83
C ASN A 38 34.68 -2.36 -23.11
N ASN A 39 33.46 -2.67 -22.65
CA ASN A 39 32.86 -3.98 -22.88
C ASN A 39 31.36 -3.89 -23.23
N PRO A 40 30.99 -3.79 -24.53
CA PRO A 40 29.61 -3.59 -24.96
C PRO A 40 28.71 -4.83 -24.86
N THR A 41 29.21 -5.97 -24.37
CA THR A 41 28.46 -7.25 -24.30
C THR A 41 27.77 -7.55 -22.96
N SER A 42 27.82 -6.66 -21.97
CA SER A 42 26.96 -6.81 -20.79
C SER A 42 25.60 -6.16 -21.07
N PRO A 43 24.49 -6.92 -21.15
CA PRO A 43 23.18 -6.31 -21.33
C PRO A 43 22.97 -5.41 -20.13
N SER A 44 22.76 -4.12 -20.39
CA SER A 44 22.35 -3.09 -19.43
C SER A 44 21.70 -3.70 -18.19
N GLU A 45 22.47 -3.93 -17.13
CA GLU A 45 21.95 -4.49 -15.89
C GLU A 45 21.04 -3.42 -15.28
N THR A 46 19.77 -3.46 -15.67
CA THR A 46 18.72 -2.64 -15.06
C THR A 46 18.54 -3.15 -13.65
N ASN A 47 19.42 -2.69 -12.77
CA ASN A 47 19.30 -2.93 -11.35
C ASN A 47 18.01 -2.24 -10.89
N TYR A 48 17.10 -3.00 -10.29
CA TYR A 48 15.87 -2.45 -9.73
C TYR A 48 15.49 -3.22 -8.49
N ARG A 49 14.94 -2.50 -7.52
CA ARG A 49 14.50 -3.08 -6.25
C ARG A 49 13.01 -2.85 -6.09
N GLY A 50 12.29 -3.92 -5.81
CA GLY A 50 10.88 -3.93 -5.46
C GLY A 50 10.62 -4.54 -4.09
N ILE A 51 9.36 -4.54 -3.66
CA ILE A 51 8.96 -5.07 -2.36
C ILE A 51 9.13 -6.59 -2.26
N PHE A 52 8.85 -7.32 -3.33
CA PHE A 52 8.94 -8.78 -3.34
C PHE A 52 10.13 -9.33 -4.11
N TYR A 53 10.74 -8.53 -4.98
CA TYR A 53 11.79 -8.98 -5.90
C TYR A 53 12.91 -7.95 -5.97
N VAL A 54 14.15 -8.44 -5.97
CA VAL A 54 15.36 -7.63 -6.11
C VAL A 54 16.17 -8.19 -7.28
N ASP A 55 16.53 -7.29 -8.21
CA ASP A 55 17.59 -7.52 -9.19
C ASP A 55 18.72 -6.53 -8.92
N ALA A 56 19.81 -7.03 -8.37
CA ALA A 56 20.98 -6.22 -8.02
C ALA A 56 22.28 -6.93 -8.45
N GLY A 57 22.96 -6.36 -9.43
CA GLY A 57 24.36 -6.63 -9.73
C GLY A 57 25.27 -6.16 -8.60
N TYR A 58 26.00 -7.09 -8.00
CA TYR A 58 27.11 -6.84 -7.10
C TYR A 58 28.43 -7.07 -7.86
N PRO A 59 29.54 -6.44 -7.43
CA PRO A 59 30.86 -6.63 -8.04
C PRO A 59 31.33 -8.10 -8.09
N ASN A 60 30.71 -9.01 -7.32
CA ASN A 60 31.03 -10.45 -7.29
C ASN A 60 29.86 -11.35 -7.74
N GLY A 61 28.83 -10.82 -8.41
CA GLY A 61 27.72 -11.62 -8.97
C GLY A 61 26.36 -10.90 -8.96
N THR A 62 25.36 -11.45 -9.65
CA THR A 62 24.00 -10.90 -9.70
C THR A 62 23.10 -11.53 -8.62
N CYS A 63 22.46 -10.70 -7.80
CA CYS A 63 21.40 -11.11 -6.87
C CYS A 63 20.05 -10.92 -7.57
N ARG A 64 19.44 -12.03 -8.02
CA ARG A 64 18.10 -12.07 -8.62
C ARG A 64 17.23 -13.03 -7.84
N ASP A 65 16.49 -12.50 -6.87
CA ASP A 65 15.66 -13.38 -6.06
C ASP A 65 14.45 -12.69 -5.43
N TRP A 66 13.48 -13.54 -5.09
CA TRP A 66 12.31 -13.14 -4.34
C TRP A 66 12.66 -13.00 -2.86
N ILE A 67 12.34 -11.84 -2.26
CA ILE A 67 12.70 -11.49 -0.87
C ILE A 67 12.17 -12.51 0.16
N LEU A 68 11.07 -13.19 -0.16
CA LEU A 68 10.49 -14.22 0.71
C LEU A 68 11.15 -15.60 0.56
N MET A 69 11.94 -15.82 -0.50
CA MET A 69 12.56 -17.11 -0.83
C MET A 69 14.07 -17.17 -0.52
N TYR A 70 14.63 -16.14 0.12
CA TYR A 70 16.05 -16.12 0.53
C TYR A 70 16.43 -17.38 1.32
N LYS A 71 17.30 -18.21 0.74
CA LYS A 71 18.02 -19.29 1.41
C LYS A 71 19.20 -18.67 2.19
N ASP A 72 19.58 -19.24 3.34
CA ASP A 72 20.54 -18.66 4.30
C ASP A 72 21.90 -18.26 3.69
N SER A 73 22.27 -18.84 2.54
CA SER A 73 23.50 -18.52 1.81
C SER A 73 23.58 -17.09 1.24
N VAL A 74 22.47 -16.34 1.21
CA VAL A 74 22.43 -14.95 0.68
C VAL A 74 21.90 -13.95 1.71
N ALA A 75 22.12 -14.22 3.00
CA ALA A 75 21.64 -13.40 4.12
C ALA A 75 22.07 -11.92 4.05
N SER A 76 23.20 -11.61 3.40
CA SER A 76 23.67 -10.23 3.16
C SER A 76 22.73 -9.39 2.28
N CYS A 77 21.87 -10.02 1.48
CA CYS A 77 20.89 -9.36 0.62
C CYS A 77 19.48 -9.30 1.25
N ARG A 78 19.35 -9.71 2.51
CA ARG A 78 18.08 -9.85 3.24
C ARG A 78 17.97 -8.79 4.35
N PRO A 79 17.74 -7.49 4.02
CA PRO A 79 17.48 -6.52 5.07
C PRO A 79 16.15 -6.91 5.73
N THR A 80 16.15 -7.15 7.03
CA THR A 80 14.97 -7.52 7.84
C THR A 80 13.76 -6.61 7.56
N TYR A 81 14.04 -5.35 7.23
CA TYR A 81 13.05 -4.33 6.84
C TYR A 81 12.33 -4.61 5.52
N ALA A 82 12.96 -5.27 4.54
CA ALA A 82 12.31 -5.64 3.28
C ALA A 82 11.28 -6.77 3.47
N ILE A 83 11.58 -7.74 4.34
CA ILE A 83 10.62 -8.79 4.71
C ILE A 83 9.42 -8.18 5.45
N ALA A 84 9.68 -7.27 6.40
CA ALA A 84 8.62 -6.56 7.11
C ALA A 84 7.73 -5.74 6.16
N CYS A 85 8.32 -5.08 5.16
CA CYS A 85 7.56 -4.36 4.14
C CYS A 85 6.72 -5.31 3.27
N ALA A 86 7.29 -6.45 2.85
CA ALA A 86 6.59 -7.46 2.07
C ALA A 86 5.40 -8.07 2.83
N SER A 87 5.58 -8.40 4.12
CA SER A 87 4.50 -8.95 4.95
C SER A 87 3.39 -7.94 5.21
N LEU A 88 3.73 -6.68 5.51
CA LEU A 88 2.75 -5.60 5.66
C LEU A 88 1.98 -5.34 4.36
N ALA A 89 2.65 -5.39 3.21
CA ALA A 89 1.99 -5.25 1.90
C ALA A 89 0.98 -6.37 1.63
N ILE A 90 1.27 -7.61 2.00
CA ILE A 90 0.33 -8.74 1.89
C ILE A 90 -0.89 -8.52 2.79
N ILE A 91 -0.68 -8.10 4.04
CA ILE A 91 -1.76 -7.83 4.99
C ILE A 91 -2.66 -6.68 4.48
N ALA A 92 -2.06 -5.58 4.01
CA ALA A 92 -2.80 -4.47 3.42
C ALA A 92 -3.59 -4.89 2.18
N SER A 93 -3.01 -5.73 1.32
CA SER A 93 -3.68 -6.25 0.12
C SER A 93 -4.88 -7.11 0.50
N SER A 94 -4.72 -7.97 1.50
CA SER A 94 -5.79 -8.84 1.99
C SER A 94 -6.94 -8.03 2.59
N LEU A 95 -6.63 -7.02 3.40
CA LEU A 95 -7.62 -6.12 4.00
C LEU A 95 -8.37 -5.28 2.95
N SER A 96 -7.68 -4.81 1.92
CA SER A 96 -8.32 -4.04 0.85
C SER A 96 -9.29 -4.91 0.03
N VAL A 97 -9.00 -6.19 -0.21
CA VAL A 97 -9.94 -7.11 -0.86
C VAL A 97 -11.17 -7.35 0.02
N ILE A 98 -10.98 -7.55 1.34
CA ILE A 98 -12.09 -7.70 2.30
C ILE A 98 -12.96 -6.44 2.33
N LEU A 99 -12.33 -5.26 2.31
CA LEU A 99 -13.02 -3.97 2.23
C LEU A 99 -13.91 -3.88 0.99
N LEU A 100 -13.37 -4.23 -0.19
CA LEU A 100 -14.12 -4.20 -1.45
C LEU A 100 -15.30 -5.16 -1.43
N TRP A 101 -15.13 -6.34 -0.86
CA TRP A 101 -16.20 -7.33 -0.72
C TRP A 101 -17.31 -6.82 0.20
N LEU A 102 -16.97 -6.29 1.38
CA LEU A 102 -17.95 -5.74 2.33
C LEU A 102 -18.68 -4.52 1.77
N ALA A 103 -17.96 -3.60 1.13
CA ALA A 103 -18.56 -2.41 0.53
C ALA A 103 -19.46 -2.76 -0.66
N GLY A 104 -19.05 -3.74 -1.49
CA GLY A 104 -19.86 -4.27 -2.58
C GLY A 104 -21.12 -4.99 -2.08
N ALA A 105 -20.99 -5.84 -1.07
CA ALA A 105 -22.12 -6.52 -0.43
C ALA A 105 -23.12 -5.53 0.17
N TYR A 106 -22.64 -4.43 0.77
CA TYR A 106 -23.50 -3.36 1.27
C TYR A 106 -24.29 -2.66 0.16
N LEU A 107 -23.66 -2.37 -0.98
CA LEU A 107 -24.31 -1.75 -2.13
C LEU A 107 -25.44 -2.64 -2.69
N TYR A 108 -25.23 -3.96 -2.70
CA TYR A 108 -26.18 -4.95 -3.21
C TYR A 108 -27.33 -5.24 -2.23
N ILE A 109 -27.02 -5.63 -0.98
CA ILE A 109 -28.02 -6.16 -0.03
C ILE A 109 -28.75 -5.03 0.72
N ARG A 110 -28.12 -3.86 0.93
CA ARG A 110 -28.66 -2.66 1.60
C ARG A 110 -29.29 -2.82 3.00
N ARG A 111 -29.31 -4.04 3.58
CA ARG A 111 -29.93 -4.34 4.88
C ARG A 111 -28.99 -4.20 6.09
N GLN A 112 -27.68 -4.14 5.87
CA GLN A 112 -26.70 -4.23 6.94
C GLN A 112 -26.41 -2.86 7.58
N ARG A 113 -27.01 -2.59 8.75
CA ARG A 113 -26.85 -1.31 9.47
C ARG A 113 -25.42 -1.05 9.97
N LEU A 114 -24.63 -2.10 10.21
CA LEU A 114 -23.26 -2.01 10.72
C LEU A 114 -22.19 -1.99 9.62
N ALA A 115 -22.52 -2.43 8.41
CA ALA A 115 -21.60 -2.46 7.28
C ALA A 115 -20.88 -1.13 7.00
N PRO A 116 -21.52 0.06 7.01
CA PRO A 116 -20.80 1.31 6.75
C PRO A 116 -19.79 1.66 7.86
N LEU A 117 -20.02 1.22 9.10
CA LEU A 117 -19.04 1.38 10.18
C LEU A 117 -17.82 0.47 9.94
N PHE A 118 -18.05 -0.82 9.64
CA PHE A 118 -16.95 -1.75 9.35
C PHE A 118 -16.14 -1.34 8.13
N VAL A 119 -16.79 -0.92 7.03
CA VAL A 119 -16.13 -0.40 5.83
C VAL A 119 -15.24 0.80 6.19
N THR A 120 -15.74 1.74 6.99
CA THR A 120 -14.94 2.91 7.41
C THR A 120 -13.71 2.51 8.24
N ILE A 121 -13.88 1.60 9.21
CA ILE A 121 -12.79 1.13 10.08
C ILE A 121 -11.74 0.37 9.27
N ILE A 122 -12.17 -0.55 8.40
CA ILE A 122 -11.24 -1.34 7.57
C ILE A 122 -10.51 -0.44 6.58
N THR A 123 -11.17 0.59 6.02
CA THR A 123 -10.50 1.57 5.16
C THR A 123 -9.39 2.29 5.91
N LEU A 124 -9.65 2.75 7.14
CA LEU A 124 -8.64 3.40 7.98
C LEU A 124 -7.48 2.46 8.31
N LEU A 125 -7.78 1.22 8.70
CA LEU A 125 -6.75 0.22 9.03
C LEU A 125 -5.86 -0.07 7.80
N THR A 126 -6.48 -0.22 6.63
CA THR A 126 -5.77 -0.43 5.35
C THR A 126 -4.87 0.75 5.03
N PHE A 127 -5.37 1.98 5.18
CA PHE A 127 -4.60 3.21 5.00
C PHE A 127 -3.40 3.28 5.95
N LEU A 128 -3.59 3.00 7.23
CA LEU A 128 -2.52 3.05 8.24
C LEU A 128 -1.43 2.02 7.97
N ILE A 129 -1.79 0.76 7.68
CA ILE A 129 -0.82 -0.29 7.37
C ILE A 129 -0.04 0.07 6.11
N PHE A 130 -0.74 0.60 5.10
CA PHE A 130 -0.11 1.00 3.86
C PHE A 130 0.87 2.18 4.06
N TRP A 131 0.48 3.18 4.85
CA TRP A 131 1.34 4.29 5.20
C TRP A 131 2.59 3.83 5.98
N ILE A 132 2.42 2.94 6.95
CA ILE A 132 3.53 2.35 7.71
C ILE A 132 4.48 1.59 6.78
N SER A 133 3.95 0.81 5.84
CA SER A 133 4.76 0.09 4.84
C SER A 133 5.58 1.05 3.98
N ALA A 134 4.99 2.16 3.53
CA ALA A 134 5.70 3.19 2.77
C ALA A 134 6.78 3.88 3.60
N VAL A 135 6.51 4.20 4.87
CA VAL A 135 7.49 4.79 5.79
C VAL A 135 8.67 3.84 6.03
N ILE A 136 8.41 2.57 6.31
CA ILE A 136 9.47 1.55 6.50
C ILE A 136 10.33 1.44 5.23
N TRP A 137 9.69 1.46 4.06
CA TRP A 137 10.41 1.44 2.79
C TRP A 137 11.32 2.66 2.61
N VAL A 138 10.83 3.86 2.90
CA VAL A 138 11.64 5.09 2.84
C VAL A 138 12.78 5.07 3.84
N VAL A 139 12.54 4.61 5.08
CA VAL A 139 13.57 4.48 6.12
C VAL A 139 14.66 3.50 5.67
N MET A 140 14.28 2.38 5.03
CA MET A 140 15.25 1.44 4.47
C MET A 140 16.13 2.09 3.40
N ILE A 141 15.56 2.93 2.54
CA ILE A 141 16.34 3.70 1.54
C ILE A 141 17.31 4.66 2.24
N THR A 142 16.84 5.41 3.24
CA THR A 142 17.69 6.41 3.92
C THR A 142 18.79 5.76 4.76
N MET A 143 18.49 4.67 5.47
CA MET A 143 19.52 3.93 6.22
C MET A 143 20.56 3.31 5.30
N ASN A 144 20.16 2.78 4.14
CA ASN A 144 21.10 2.31 3.12
C ASN A 144 21.95 3.45 2.53
N ARG A 145 21.42 4.69 2.49
CA ARG A 145 22.19 5.87 2.06
C ARG A 145 23.24 6.26 3.08
N ASP A 146 22.97 6.20 4.38
CA ASP A 146 23.95 6.57 5.42
C ASP A 146 25.13 5.59 5.47
N VAL A 147 24.89 4.30 5.22
CA VAL A 147 25.95 3.28 5.16
C VAL A 147 26.76 3.38 3.85
N ASN A 148 26.12 3.75 2.73
CA ASN A 148 26.75 3.88 1.41
C ASN A 148 27.06 5.33 0.99
N ALA A 149 27.03 6.27 1.95
CA ALA A 149 27.04 7.72 1.74
C ALA A 149 28.25 8.27 0.98
N LYS A 150 29.21 7.43 0.60
CA LYS A 150 30.32 7.86 -0.26
C LYS A 150 30.02 7.88 -1.76
N MET A 151 29.06 7.12 -2.34
CA MET A 151 29.01 7.06 -3.83
C MET A 151 27.69 6.78 -4.59
N ARG A 152 26.48 6.78 -4.01
CA ARG A 152 25.27 6.43 -4.82
C ARG A 152 24.05 7.34 -4.64
N ARG A 153 23.66 8.02 -5.71
CA ARG A 153 22.35 8.65 -5.85
C ARG A 153 21.34 7.58 -6.26
N GLU A 154 20.43 7.17 -5.38
CA GLU A 154 19.30 6.32 -5.76
C GLU A 154 18.12 7.18 -6.22
N ASN A 155 17.58 6.91 -7.40
CA ASN A 155 16.38 7.56 -7.93
C ASN A 155 15.12 6.83 -7.45
N ILE A 156 14.10 7.60 -7.07
CA ILE A 156 12.78 7.07 -6.71
C ILE A 156 12.14 6.50 -7.98
N GLY A 157 11.75 5.23 -7.92
CA GLY A 157 11.12 4.52 -9.03
C GLY A 157 9.62 4.79 -9.15
N PHE A 158 9.07 4.43 -10.30
CA PHE A 158 7.66 4.68 -10.66
C PHE A 158 6.67 4.02 -9.68
N SER A 159 6.97 2.80 -9.21
CA SER A 159 6.09 2.08 -8.28
C SER A 159 5.88 2.83 -6.97
N THR A 160 6.90 3.55 -6.50
CA THR A 160 6.82 4.35 -5.26
C THR A 160 5.83 5.51 -5.42
N TRP A 161 5.79 6.16 -6.58
CA TRP A 161 4.81 7.22 -6.86
C TRP A 161 3.38 6.68 -6.96
N ILE A 162 3.20 5.52 -7.61
CA ILE A 162 1.89 4.86 -7.64
C ILE A 162 1.43 4.51 -6.23
N ALA A 163 2.34 3.97 -5.41
CA ALA A 163 2.06 3.67 -4.02
C ALA A 163 1.60 4.92 -3.25
N VAL A 164 2.34 6.02 -3.31
CA VAL A 164 1.94 7.29 -2.67
C VAL A 164 0.57 7.77 -3.19
N GLY A 165 0.32 7.69 -4.50
CA GLY A 165 -0.98 8.00 -5.08
C GLY A 165 -2.12 7.13 -4.52
N ALA A 166 -1.88 5.82 -4.37
CA ALA A 166 -2.83 4.89 -3.77
C ALA A 166 -3.13 5.22 -2.28
N SER A 167 -2.13 5.67 -1.49
CA SER A 167 -2.40 6.14 -0.12
C SER A 167 -3.33 7.33 -0.09
N GLY A 168 -3.11 8.31 -0.97
CA GLY A 168 -3.97 9.48 -1.10
C GLY A 168 -5.40 9.07 -1.48
N GLY A 169 -5.55 8.11 -2.38
CA GLY A 169 -6.84 7.54 -2.75
C GLY A 169 -7.58 6.89 -1.57
N TYR A 170 -6.90 6.06 -0.77
CA TYR A 170 -7.52 5.48 0.45
C TYR A 170 -7.92 6.54 1.47
N LEU A 171 -7.13 7.61 1.63
CA LEU A 171 -7.49 8.73 2.50
C LEU A 171 -8.77 9.43 2.01
N LEU A 172 -8.88 9.69 0.71
CA LEU A 172 -10.08 10.28 0.12
C LEU A 172 -11.30 9.35 0.25
N ALA A 173 -11.12 8.05 0.04
CA ALA A 173 -12.18 7.06 0.26
C ALA A 173 -12.65 7.04 1.72
N PHE A 174 -11.72 7.10 2.67
CA PHE A 174 -12.02 7.17 4.10
C PHE A 174 -12.85 8.42 4.44
N ILE A 175 -12.45 9.59 3.93
CA ILE A 175 -13.21 10.84 4.11
C ILE A 175 -14.62 10.69 3.54
N ALA A 176 -14.76 10.13 2.33
CA ALA A 176 -16.07 9.91 1.72
C ALA A 176 -16.97 8.97 2.55
N PHE A 177 -16.41 7.88 3.10
CA PHE A 177 -17.17 6.96 3.96
C PHE A 177 -17.56 7.59 5.30
N ILE A 178 -16.69 8.39 5.91
CA ILE A 178 -17.03 9.15 7.14
C ILE A 178 -18.16 10.13 6.86
N LEU A 179 -18.04 10.95 5.82
CA LEU A 179 -19.06 11.94 5.47
C LEU A 179 -20.41 11.26 5.19
N TYR A 180 -20.38 10.12 4.48
CA TYR A 180 -21.57 9.30 4.29
C TYR A 180 -22.17 8.82 5.62
N ARG A 181 -21.35 8.34 6.56
CA ARG A 181 -21.80 7.89 7.87
C ARG A 181 -22.40 9.04 8.70
N ILE A 182 -21.77 10.21 8.71
CA ILE A 182 -22.28 11.40 9.40
C ILE A 182 -23.66 11.78 8.82
N ALA A 183 -23.79 11.81 7.50
CA ALA A 183 -25.06 12.08 6.83
C ALA A 183 -26.14 11.03 7.18
N LEU A 184 -25.75 9.76 7.33
CA LEU A 184 -26.65 8.67 7.69
C LEU A 184 -27.13 8.76 9.15
N ASN A 185 -26.26 9.21 10.06
CA ASN A 185 -26.61 9.44 11.46
C ASN A 185 -27.49 10.69 11.66
N ARG A 186 -27.25 11.78 10.91
CA ARG A 186 -28.09 12.99 10.97
C ARG A 186 -29.54 12.76 10.53
N ARG A 187 -29.76 11.79 9.64
CA ARG A 187 -31.11 11.41 9.17
C ARG A 187 -31.90 10.54 10.16
N ARG A 188 -31.30 10.14 11.29
CA ARG A 188 -32.01 9.43 12.35
C ARG A 188 -32.49 10.45 13.37
N PRO A 189 -33.80 10.72 13.50
CA PRO A 189 -34.28 11.52 14.61
C PRO A 189 -33.90 10.81 15.91
N LEU A 190 -33.40 11.59 16.89
CA LEU A 190 -33.29 11.15 18.27
C LEU A 190 -34.68 10.63 18.67
N LYS A 191 -34.79 9.34 18.97
CA LYS A 191 -36.03 8.77 19.49
C LYS A 191 -36.18 9.35 20.89
N ASP A 192 -37.01 10.39 21.01
CA ASP A 192 -37.28 11.03 22.30
C ASP A 192 -37.80 9.98 23.28
N PRO A 193 -37.06 9.68 24.36
CA PRO A 193 -37.50 8.71 25.36
C PRO A 193 -38.74 9.18 26.14
N ASN A 194 -39.09 10.47 26.06
CA ASN A 194 -40.18 11.09 26.82
C ASN A 194 -41.55 11.11 26.12
N LEU A 195 -41.70 10.53 24.93
CA LEU A 195 -42.99 10.47 24.23
C LEU A 195 -43.83 9.21 24.55
N ASN A 196 -43.27 8.25 25.29
CA ASN A 196 -43.99 7.05 25.74
C ASN A 196 -44.59 7.17 27.16
N SER A 197 -44.32 8.24 27.91
CA SER A 197 -44.85 8.44 29.27
C SER A 197 -46.16 9.23 29.33
N ARG A 198 -46.74 9.65 28.19
CA ARG A 198 -48.02 10.39 28.13
C ARG A 198 -49.20 9.58 27.59
N ARG A 199 -49.10 8.25 27.57
CA ARG A 199 -50.22 7.35 27.28
C ARG A 199 -50.43 6.38 28.43
N PHE A 200 -50.75 6.89 29.60
CA PHE A 200 -51.45 6.15 30.66
C PHE A 200 -52.31 7.14 31.43
#